data_AF-A0A6H2C683-F1
#
_entry.id   AF-A0A6H2C683-F1
#
_cell.length_a   1.000
_cell.length_b   1.000
_cell.length_c   1.000
_cell.angle_alpha   90.00
_cell.angle_beta   90.00
_cell.angle_gamma   90.00
#
_symmetry.space_group_name_H-M   'P 1'
#
loop_
_entity.id
_entity.type
_entity.pdbx_description
1 polymer ?
#
loop_
_entity_poly.entity_id
_entity_poly.type
_entity_poly.pdbx_seq_one_letter_code
_entity_poly.pdbx_strand_id
1 'polypeptide(L)'
;MKEEYTDLVNTEFPRQLDIAKISVYGLSILSAALFLSLPFFNIFNPSPWQRWIGTVHGFGSLLSTVVAVYTGHLAFPLLRGGSKILPQMRTLTFWSTAIAFLGIATGNLAYMRYRANIEFGGARAWLIENTPLGQYILMEYHEFTVLFTLPIGVACTLILWQYGDSILEKENRPVLTATCVALMGMMFFAMGGLVTGLSIAKLHTL
;
A
#
# COMPACT_ATOMS: atom_id res chain seq x y z
N MET A 1 73.00 13.59 -4.42
CA MET A 1 72.30 12.75 -5.41
C MET A 1 70.82 13.00 -5.19
N LYS A 2 70.14 13.54 -6.21
CA LYS A 2 68.71 13.89 -6.17
C LYS A 2 67.87 12.64 -6.01
N GLU A 3 66.89 12.66 -5.11
CA GLU A 3 65.64 11.91 -5.32
C GLU A 3 64.50 12.93 -5.27
N GLU A 4 64.08 13.27 -6.47
CA GLU A 4 62.93 14.10 -6.81
C GLU A 4 61.70 13.20 -6.64
N TYR A 5 61.01 13.33 -5.51
CA TYR A 5 59.74 12.63 -5.28
C TYR A 5 58.71 13.29 -6.19
N THR A 6 58.43 12.65 -7.32
CA THR A 6 57.37 13.06 -8.25
C THR A 6 56.04 12.99 -7.52
N ASP A 7 55.43 14.16 -7.30
CA ASP A 7 54.03 14.28 -6.92
C ASP A 7 53.19 13.50 -7.94
N LEU A 8 52.73 12.33 -7.54
CA LEU A 8 51.69 11.60 -8.25
C LEU A 8 50.45 12.47 -8.16
N VAL A 9 50.19 13.19 -9.24
CA VAL A 9 48.95 13.89 -9.53
C VAL A 9 47.80 12.98 -9.09
N ASN A 10 47.16 13.36 -7.98
CA ASN A 10 45.88 12.81 -7.57
C ASN A 10 44.90 13.14 -8.71
N THR A 11 44.72 12.20 -9.63
CA THR A 11 43.61 12.21 -10.56
C THR A 11 42.37 11.87 -9.75
N GLU A 12 41.90 12.84 -8.95
CA GLU A 12 40.54 12.82 -8.44
C GLU A 12 39.62 12.69 -9.66
N PHE A 13 39.07 11.49 -9.84
CA PHE A 13 38.07 11.21 -10.85
C PHE A 13 36.99 12.30 -10.74
N PRO A 14 36.61 12.96 -11.85
CA PRO A 14 35.71 14.10 -11.77
C PRO A 14 34.43 13.68 -11.07
N ARG A 15 34.02 14.49 -10.08
CA ARG A 15 32.80 14.33 -9.28
C ARG A 15 31.57 14.26 -10.19
N GLN A 16 31.29 13.07 -10.71
CA GLN A 16 29.95 12.61 -11.03
C GLN A 16 29.14 12.78 -9.73
N LEU A 17 28.40 13.87 -9.61
CA LEU A 17 27.02 13.76 -9.14
C LEU A 17 26.24 13.03 -10.27
N ASP A 18 26.70 11.86 -10.67
CA ASP A 18 26.35 10.51 -10.21
C ASP A 18 25.19 10.07 -11.10
N ILE A 19 25.53 9.88 -12.38
CA ILE A 19 24.58 9.47 -13.43
C ILE A 19 23.81 8.23 -12.95
N ALA A 20 24.44 7.37 -12.16
CA ALA A 20 23.79 6.23 -11.52
C ALA A 20 22.71 6.69 -10.53
N LYS A 21 23.00 7.62 -9.61
CA LYS A 21 22.00 8.21 -8.71
C LYS A 21 20.83 8.87 -9.44
N ILE A 22 21.11 9.67 -10.49
CA ILE A 22 20.05 10.28 -11.33
C ILE A 22 19.22 9.19 -12.01
N SER A 23 19.87 8.18 -12.58
CA SER A 23 19.18 7.06 -13.24
C SER A 23 18.33 6.25 -12.27
N VAL A 24 18.82 5.98 -11.06
CA VAL A 24 18.10 5.26 -10.01
C VAL A 24 16.86 6.05 -9.58
N TYR A 25 16.99 7.35 -9.30
CA TYR A 25 15.83 8.16 -8.95
C TYR A 25 14.85 8.31 -10.11
N GLY A 26 15.34 8.55 -11.33
CA GLY A 26 14.52 8.66 -12.53
C GLY A 26 13.72 7.37 -12.79
N LEU A 27 14.38 6.21 -12.75
CA LEU A 27 13.72 4.90 -12.89
C LEU A 27 12.75 4.62 -11.75
N SER A 28 13.07 4.99 -10.52
CA SER A 28 12.17 4.80 -9.37
C SER A 28 10.90 5.64 -9.51
N ILE A 29 11.03 6.91 -9.88
CA ILE A 29 9.89 7.81 -10.11
C ILE A 29 9.05 7.32 -11.28
N LEU A 30 9.68 6.95 -12.40
CA LEU A 30 8.98 6.41 -13.56
C LEU A 30 8.24 5.12 -13.22
N SER A 31 8.89 4.21 -12.50
CA SER A 31 8.27 2.94 -12.06
C SER A 31 7.09 3.18 -11.14
N ALA A 32 7.21 4.11 -10.18
CA ALA A 32 6.10 4.49 -9.30
C ALA A 32 4.95 5.12 -10.09
N ALA A 33 5.24 5.99 -11.06
CA ALA A 33 4.24 6.62 -11.92
C ALA A 33 3.50 5.59 -12.79
N LEU A 34 4.23 4.66 -13.41
CA LEU A 34 3.66 3.55 -14.19
C LEU A 34 2.83 2.61 -13.32
N PHE A 35 3.29 2.30 -12.11
CA PHE A 35 2.55 1.47 -11.17
C PHE A 35 1.24 2.14 -10.74
N LEU A 36 1.29 3.41 -10.33
CA LEU A 36 0.10 4.16 -9.94
C LEU A 36 -0.86 4.43 -11.11
N SER A 37 -0.39 4.35 -12.36
CA SER A 37 -1.22 4.57 -13.54
C SER A 37 -1.98 3.34 -14.04
N LEU A 38 -1.70 2.14 -13.49
CA LEU A 38 -2.40 0.90 -13.86
C LEU A 38 -3.94 1.02 -13.87
N PRO A 39 -4.61 1.71 -12.93
CA PRO A 39 -6.07 1.82 -12.91
C PRO A 39 -6.65 2.72 -14.00
N PHE A 40 -5.84 3.55 -14.65
CA PHE A 40 -6.32 4.39 -15.77
C PHE A 40 -6.62 3.57 -17.02
N PHE A 41 -6.13 2.32 -17.12
CA PHE A 41 -6.58 1.41 -18.16
C PHE A 41 -8.09 1.11 -18.08
N ASN A 42 -8.71 1.26 -16.91
CA ASN A 42 -10.16 1.12 -16.78
C ASN A 42 -10.95 2.18 -17.57
N ILE A 43 -10.36 3.30 -17.97
CA ILE A 43 -11.02 4.30 -18.84
C ILE A 43 -11.45 3.67 -20.18
N PHE A 44 -10.77 2.61 -20.63
CA PHE A 44 -11.10 1.88 -21.86
C PHE A 44 -12.18 0.80 -21.66
N ASN A 45 -12.66 0.56 -20.44
CA ASN A 45 -13.68 -0.45 -20.17
C ASN A 45 -14.97 -0.13 -20.97
N PRO A 46 -15.68 -1.10 -21.58
CA PRO A 46 -16.90 -0.79 -22.34
C PRO A 46 -18.03 -0.21 -21.46
N SER A 47 -18.08 -0.54 -20.18
CA SER A 47 -19.13 -0.07 -19.25
C SER A 47 -18.80 1.29 -18.64
N PRO A 48 -19.65 2.33 -18.82
CA PRO A 48 -19.43 3.65 -18.22
C PRO A 48 -19.28 3.63 -16.70
N TRP A 49 -20.02 2.76 -16.02
CA TRP A 49 -19.90 2.58 -14.57
C TRP A 49 -18.53 2.01 -14.21
N GLN A 50 -18.11 0.92 -14.87
CA GLN A 50 -16.82 0.27 -14.60
C GLN A 50 -15.62 1.16 -14.94
N ARG A 51 -15.74 2.03 -15.96
CA ARG A 51 -14.71 3.04 -16.25
C ARG A 51 -14.42 3.89 -15.02
N TRP A 52 -15.46 4.53 -14.48
CA TRP A 52 -15.29 5.47 -13.39
C TRP A 52 -14.97 4.77 -12.07
N ILE A 53 -15.75 3.76 -11.68
CA ILE A 53 -15.51 3.10 -10.40
C ILE A 53 -14.21 2.31 -10.41
N GLY A 54 -13.87 1.63 -11.51
CA GLY A 54 -12.62 0.88 -11.65
C GLY A 54 -11.39 1.79 -11.60
N THR A 55 -11.44 2.96 -12.26
CA THR A 55 -10.34 3.94 -12.16
C THR A 55 -10.25 4.56 -10.77
N VAL A 56 -11.34 5.05 -10.20
CA VAL A 56 -11.33 5.73 -8.88
C VAL A 56 -10.95 4.76 -7.77
N HIS A 57 -11.62 3.60 -7.69
CA HIS A 57 -11.32 2.58 -6.69
C HIS A 57 -9.92 2.01 -6.90
N GLY A 58 -9.55 1.64 -8.13
CA GLY A 58 -8.23 1.07 -8.40
C GLY A 58 -7.08 2.02 -8.04
N PHE A 59 -7.20 3.31 -8.39
CA PHE A 59 -6.21 4.32 -8.03
C PHE A 59 -6.15 4.54 -6.51
N GLY A 60 -7.32 4.68 -5.89
CA GLY A 60 -7.44 4.80 -4.44
C GLY A 60 -6.83 3.61 -3.69
N SER A 61 -7.08 2.38 -4.14
CA SER A 61 -6.57 1.15 -3.55
C SER A 61 -5.06 1.00 -3.72
N LEU A 62 -4.49 1.39 -4.86
CA LEU A 62 -3.03 1.43 -5.05
C LEU A 62 -2.38 2.45 -4.12
N LEU A 63 -2.92 3.67 -4.07
CA LEU A 63 -2.42 4.72 -3.20
C LEU A 63 -2.53 4.31 -1.72
N SER A 64 -3.67 3.72 -1.33
CA SER A 64 -3.90 3.16 0.00
C SER A 64 -2.82 2.15 0.37
N THR A 65 -2.52 1.23 -0.54
CA THR A 65 -1.49 0.21 -0.32
C THR A 65 -0.12 0.85 -0.13
N VAL A 66 0.27 1.83 -0.96
CA VAL A 66 1.55 2.54 -0.82
C VAL A 66 1.66 3.22 0.54
N VAL A 67 0.62 3.94 0.96
CA VAL A 67 0.59 4.65 2.25
C VAL A 67 0.62 3.67 3.43
N ALA A 68 -0.17 2.60 3.38
CA ALA A 68 -0.21 1.58 4.43
C ALA A 68 1.12 0.82 4.55
N VAL A 69 1.72 0.44 3.42
CA VAL A 69 3.03 -0.21 3.39
C VAL A 69 4.10 0.72 3.94
N TYR A 70 4.11 2.00 3.55
CA TYR A 70 5.08 2.96 4.09
C TYR A 70 4.87 3.19 5.60
N THR A 71 3.62 3.30 6.06
CA THR A 71 3.29 3.43 7.49
C THR A 71 3.76 2.21 8.28
N GLY A 72 3.50 1.00 7.79
CA GLY A 72 3.98 -0.24 8.41
C GLY A 72 5.52 -0.34 8.40
N HIS A 73 6.19 0.15 7.36
CA HIS A 73 7.65 0.21 7.31
C HIS A 73 8.22 1.15 8.37
N LEU A 74 7.57 2.28 8.68
CA LEU A 74 8.00 3.18 9.75
C LEU A 74 7.89 2.53 11.14
N ALA A 75 7.12 1.45 11.30
CA ALA A 75 7.05 0.73 12.58
C ALA A 75 8.37 0.05 12.97
N PHE A 76 9.18 -0.38 12.00
CA PHE A 76 10.48 -1.00 12.27
C PHE A 76 11.47 -0.06 12.97
N PRO A 77 11.77 1.15 12.46
CA PRO A 77 12.65 2.08 13.16
C PRO A 77 12.06 2.55 14.50
N LEU A 78 10.73 2.69 14.63
CA LEU A 78 10.12 3.10 15.89
C LEU A 78 10.31 2.04 16.98
N LEU A 79 10.11 0.75 16.65
CA LEU A 79 10.41 -0.37 17.55
C LEU A 79 11.88 -0.41 17.98
N ARG A 80 12.79 0.03 17.12
CA ARG A 80 14.24 0.10 17.39
C ARG A 80 14.64 1.35 18.19
N GLY A 81 13.68 2.16 18.63
CA GLY A 81 13.93 3.35 19.45
C GLY A 81 14.07 4.67 18.66
N GLY A 82 13.77 4.67 17.36
CA GLY A 82 13.77 5.87 16.53
C GLY A 82 12.58 6.79 16.83
N SER A 83 12.60 7.50 17.96
CA SER A 83 11.47 8.33 18.42
C SER A 83 11.10 9.49 17.47
N LYS A 84 12.06 10.01 16.69
CA LYS A 84 11.86 11.16 15.78
C LYS A 84 10.78 10.94 14.73
N ILE A 85 10.45 9.69 14.39
CA ILE A 85 9.43 9.37 13.39
C ILE A 85 8.02 9.26 13.96
N LEU A 86 7.84 9.35 15.29
CA LEU A 86 6.54 9.20 15.93
C LEU A 86 5.48 10.20 15.42
N PRO A 87 5.76 11.52 15.28
CA PRO A 87 4.77 12.46 14.74
C PRO A 87 4.37 12.13 13.30
N GLN A 88 5.33 11.69 12.48
CA GLN A 88 5.07 11.27 11.11
C GLN A 88 4.21 10.00 11.08
N MET A 89 4.52 9.02 11.94
CA MET A 89 3.74 7.79 12.06
C MET A 89 2.30 8.06 12.49
N ARG A 90 2.06 8.98 13.44
CA ARG A 90 0.71 9.38 13.88
C ARG A 90 -0.13 9.91 12.72
N THR A 91 0.46 10.82 11.95
CA THR A 91 -0.20 11.44 10.79
C THR A 91 -0.45 10.43 9.67
N LEU A 92 0.55 9.61 9.34
CA LEU A 92 0.42 8.61 8.28
C LEU A 92 -0.54 7.49 8.65
N THR A 93 -0.58 7.05 9.91
CA THR A 93 -1.54 6.05 10.38
C THR A 93 -2.98 6.58 10.28
N PHE A 94 -3.21 7.84 10.65
CA PHE A 94 -4.51 8.48 10.47
C PHE A 94 -4.93 8.51 9.00
N TRP A 95 -4.05 8.99 8.10
CA TRP A 95 -4.37 9.04 6.67
C TRP A 95 -4.51 7.65 6.04
N SER A 96 -3.68 6.68 6.44
CA SER A 96 -3.81 5.29 6.01
C SER A 96 -5.18 4.73 6.40
N THR A 97 -5.67 5.04 7.60
CA THR A 97 -6.98 4.60 8.08
C THR A 97 -8.12 5.28 7.31
N ALA A 98 -8.03 6.59 7.08
CA ALA A 98 -9.03 7.33 6.31
C ALA A 98 -9.10 6.83 4.86
N ILE A 99 -7.95 6.59 4.22
CA ILE A 99 -7.90 6.06 2.85
C ILE A 99 -8.37 4.60 2.82
N ALA A 100 -8.06 3.77 3.82
CA ALA A 100 -8.60 2.41 3.92
C ALA A 100 -10.13 2.40 4.00
N PHE A 101 -10.73 3.31 4.79
CA PHE A 101 -12.19 3.49 4.83
C PHE A 101 -12.75 3.84 3.45
N LEU A 102 -12.15 4.82 2.75
CA LEU A 102 -12.57 5.19 1.40
C LEU A 102 -12.38 4.06 0.39
N GLY A 103 -11.31 3.27 0.54
CA GLY A 103 -11.05 2.07 -0.24
C GLY A 103 -12.15 1.02 -0.07
N ILE A 104 -12.58 0.76 1.17
CA ILE A 104 -13.69 -0.15 1.46
C ILE A 104 -15.01 0.41 0.90
N ALA A 105 -15.29 1.70 1.09
CA ALA A 105 -16.51 2.33 0.60
C ALA A 105 -16.62 2.25 -0.94
N THR A 106 -15.55 2.60 -1.64
CA THR A 106 -15.49 2.51 -3.11
C THR A 106 -15.40 1.07 -3.61
N GLY A 107 -14.77 0.17 -2.85
CA GLY A 107 -14.70 -1.26 -3.14
C GLY A 107 -16.07 -1.91 -3.07
N ASN A 108 -16.89 -1.53 -2.10
CA ASN A 108 -18.29 -1.98 -2.01
C ASN A 108 -19.10 -1.53 -3.22
N LEU A 109 -18.84 -0.35 -3.78
CA LEU A 109 -19.52 0.09 -5.01
C LEU A 109 -19.12 -0.77 -6.23
N ALA A 110 -17.84 -1.11 -6.36
CA ALA A 110 -17.37 -2.05 -7.38
C ALA A 110 -17.94 -3.47 -7.15
N TYR A 111 -18.05 -3.87 -5.88
CA TYR A 111 -18.57 -5.16 -5.45
C TYR A 111 -20.03 -5.39 -5.86
N MET A 112 -20.86 -4.34 -5.94
CA MET A 112 -22.24 -4.46 -6.42
C MET A 112 -22.30 -5.05 -7.85
N ARG A 113 -21.41 -4.63 -8.75
CA ARG A 113 -21.36 -5.20 -10.11
C ARG A 113 -20.84 -6.64 -10.10
N TYR A 114 -19.85 -6.90 -9.26
CA TYR A 114 -19.30 -8.23 -9.06
C TYR A 114 -20.38 -9.23 -8.60
N ARG A 115 -21.28 -8.78 -7.70
CA ARG A 115 -22.42 -9.53 -7.15
C ARG A 115 -23.66 -9.62 -8.06
N ALA A 116 -23.66 -8.96 -9.22
CA ALA A 116 -24.81 -9.00 -10.11
C ALA A 116 -25.16 -10.44 -10.53
N ASN A 117 -26.41 -10.67 -10.94
CA ASN A 117 -26.80 -11.98 -11.49
C ASN A 117 -26.11 -12.26 -12.82
N ILE A 118 -26.11 -13.52 -13.26
CA ILE A 118 -25.47 -13.91 -14.53
C ILE A 118 -26.10 -13.25 -15.76
N GLU A 119 -27.41 -12.98 -15.71
CA GLU A 119 -28.15 -12.23 -16.74
C GLU A 119 -27.62 -10.78 -16.93
N PHE A 120 -27.00 -10.22 -15.90
CA PHE A 120 -26.33 -8.92 -15.93
C PHE A 120 -24.80 -9.03 -16.03
N GLY A 121 -24.28 -10.23 -16.34
CA GLY A 121 -22.86 -10.52 -16.51
C GLY A 121 -22.08 -10.56 -15.19
N GLY A 122 -22.71 -10.88 -14.06
CA GLY A 122 -22.04 -10.93 -12.75
C GLY A 122 -20.84 -11.87 -12.68
N ALA A 123 -19.67 -11.34 -12.34
CA ALA A 123 -18.44 -12.13 -12.21
C ALA A 123 -18.56 -13.21 -11.13
N ARG A 124 -19.24 -12.94 -10.01
CA ARG A 124 -19.49 -13.93 -8.95
C ARG A 124 -20.33 -15.11 -9.45
N ALA A 125 -21.42 -14.84 -10.16
CA ALA A 125 -22.30 -15.89 -10.65
C ALA A 125 -21.54 -16.81 -11.61
N TRP A 126 -20.76 -16.22 -12.51
CA TRP A 126 -19.87 -16.96 -13.41
C TRP A 126 -18.85 -17.82 -12.66
N LEU A 127 -18.19 -17.28 -11.61
CA LEU A 127 -17.23 -18.04 -10.81
C LEU A 127 -17.88 -19.19 -10.04
N ILE A 128 -19.10 -19.02 -9.53
CA ILE A 128 -19.82 -20.12 -8.84
C ILE A 128 -20.14 -21.25 -9.81
N GLU A 129 -20.47 -20.94 -11.07
CA GLU A 129 -20.78 -21.95 -12.08
C GLU A 129 -19.53 -22.66 -12.62
N ASN A 130 -18.42 -21.94 -12.75
CA ASN A 130 -17.22 -22.46 -13.45
C ASN A 130 -16.09 -22.87 -12.48
N THR A 131 -15.90 -22.16 -11.38
CA THR A 131 -14.79 -22.36 -10.42
C THR A 131 -15.20 -22.09 -8.96
N PRO A 132 -16.13 -22.85 -8.36
CA PRO A 132 -16.65 -22.60 -7.00
C PRO A 132 -15.58 -22.49 -5.92
N LEU A 133 -14.50 -23.29 -6.02
CA LEU A 133 -13.38 -23.21 -5.07
C LEU A 133 -12.59 -21.91 -5.20
N GLY A 134 -12.42 -21.42 -6.44
CA GLY A 134 -11.75 -20.14 -6.71
C GLY A 134 -12.54 -18.98 -6.13
N GLN A 135 -13.87 -19.02 -6.27
CA GLN A 135 -14.76 -18.09 -5.60
C GLN A 135 -14.55 -18.09 -4.08
N TYR A 136 -14.57 -19.26 -3.44
CA TYR A 136 -14.48 -19.37 -2.00
C TYR A 136 -13.12 -18.92 -1.46
N ILE A 137 -12.02 -19.36 -2.07
CA ILE A 137 -10.68 -19.04 -1.56
C ILE A 137 -10.28 -17.60 -1.88
N LEU A 138 -10.43 -17.15 -3.14
CA LEU A 138 -9.89 -15.85 -3.56
C LEU A 138 -10.70 -14.70 -2.97
N MET A 139 -12.02 -14.79 -2.99
CA MET A 139 -12.88 -13.67 -2.56
C MET A 139 -12.97 -13.57 -1.05
N GLU A 140 -13.12 -14.69 -0.34
CA GLU A 140 -13.17 -14.67 1.13
C GLU A 140 -11.84 -14.16 1.69
N TYR A 141 -10.73 -14.59 1.11
CA TYR A 141 -9.42 -14.07 1.48
C TYR A 141 -9.25 -12.59 1.09
N HIS A 142 -9.74 -12.16 -0.07
CA HIS A 142 -9.72 -10.75 -0.45
C HIS A 142 -10.53 -9.89 0.52
N GLU A 143 -11.78 -10.24 0.78
CA GLU A 143 -12.66 -9.55 1.72
C GLU A 143 -12.04 -9.51 3.12
N PHE A 144 -11.50 -10.62 3.61
CA PHE A 144 -10.79 -10.68 4.89
C PHE A 144 -9.59 -9.72 4.93
N THR A 145 -8.71 -9.77 3.92
CA THR A 145 -7.50 -8.94 3.93
C THR A 145 -7.82 -7.45 3.81
N VAL A 146 -8.78 -7.03 2.98
CA VAL A 146 -9.12 -5.61 2.86
C VAL A 146 -9.86 -5.08 4.08
N LEU A 147 -10.78 -5.87 4.66
CA LEU A 147 -11.59 -5.42 5.80
C LEU A 147 -10.79 -5.27 7.09
N PHE A 148 -9.75 -6.08 7.31
CA PHE A 148 -8.92 -5.99 8.52
C PHE A 148 -8.02 -4.75 8.58
N THR A 149 -7.75 -4.10 7.44
CA THR A 149 -6.96 -2.87 7.42
C THR A 149 -7.59 -1.74 8.24
N LEU A 150 -8.91 -1.58 8.17
CA LEU A 150 -9.64 -0.52 8.84
C LEU A 150 -9.68 -0.65 10.37
N PRO A 151 -10.14 -1.76 10.99
CA PRO A 151 -10.18 -1.87 12.44
C PRO A 151 -8.78 -1.78 13.06
N ILE A 152 -7.77 -2.37 12.42
CA ILE A 152 -6.37 -2.24 12.85
C ILE A 152 -5.93 -0.78 12.76
N GLY A 153 -6.23 -0.09 11.66
CA GLY A 153 -5.90 1.32 11.47
C GLY A 153 -6.54 2.21 12.51
N VAL A 154 -7.83 2.05 12.75
CA VAL A 154 -8.55 2.79 13.78
C VAL A 154 -7.93 2.56 15.15
N ALA A 155 -7.67 1.31 15.54
CA ALA A 155 -7.03 1.00 16.82
C ALA A 155 -5.65 1.67 16.95
N CYS A 156 -4.79 1.53 15.94
CA CYS A 156 -3.46 2.14 15.96
C CYS A 156 -3.53 3.67 15.97
N THR A 157 -4.41 4.28 15.19
CA THR A 157 -4.63 5.74 15.21
C THR A 157 -5.05 6.19 16.60
N LEU A 158 -6.04 5.53 17.22
CA LEU A 158 -6.50 5.89 18.56
C LEU A 158 -5.39 5.76 19.59
N ILE A 159 -4.65 4.64 19.62
CA ILE A 159 -3.55 4.43 20.56
C ILE A 159 -2.45 5.48 20.37
N LEU A 160 -1.97 5.68 19.14
CA LEU A 160 -0.89 6.62 18.85
C LEU A 160 -1.26 8.07 19.20
N TRP A 161 -2.53 8.44 19.02
CA TRP A 161 -3.01 9.78 19.35
C TRP A 161 -3.33 9.95 20.84
N GLN A 162 -3.88 8.92 21.50
CA GLN A 162 -4.20 8.93 22.92
C GLN A 162 -2.93 9.00 23.78
N TYR A 163 -1.93 8.18 23.48
CA TYR A 163 -0.67 8.22 24.21
C TYR A 163 0.22 9.39 23.79
N GLY A 164 0.18 9.80 22.51
CA GLY A 164 1.08 10.82 21.99
C GLY A 164 2.53 10.44 22.26
N ASP A 165 3.31 11.35 22.84
CA ASP A 165 4.74 11.12 23.11
C ASP A 165 4.98 10.17 24.30
N SER A 166 4.00 10.04 25.22
CA SER A 166 4.11 9.14 26.39
C SER A 166 4.23 7.67 25.99
N ILE A 167 3.85 7.30 24.75
CA ILE A 167 4.02 5.93 24.25
C ILE A 167 5.50 5.48 24.22
N LEU A 168 6.43 6.44 24.23
CA LEU A 168 7.88 6.18 24.24
C LEU A 168 8.43 5.88 25.64
N GLU A 169 7.64 6.12 26.68
CA GLU A 169 8.04 5.87 28.06
C GLU A 169 8.21 4.38 28.32
N LYS A 170 9.11 4.03 29.26
CA LYS A 170 9.50 2.64 29.51
C LYS A 170 8.31 1.76 29.90
N GLU A 171 7.36 2.32 30.64
CA GLU A 171 6.12 1.65 31.06
C GLU A 171 5.18 1.31 29.90
N ASN A 172 5.19 2.13 28.83
CA ASN A 172 4.32 1.97 27.67
C ASN A 172 4.96 1.12 26.56
N ARG A 173 6.13 0.53 26.79
CA ARG A 173 6.80 -0.36 25.81
C ARG A 173 5.91 -1.48 25.26
N PRO A 174 5.09 -2.20 26.06
CA PRO A 174 4.20 -3.22 25.51
C PRO A 174 3.17 -2.63 24.54
N VAL A 175 2.63 -1.45 24.85
CA VAL A 175 1.66 -0.73 23.99
C VAL A 175 2.33 -0.29 22.69
N LEU A 176 3.53 0.31 22.78
CA LEU A 176 4.32 0.67 21.62
C LEU A 176 4.60 -0.55 20.73
N THR A 177 5.04 -1.66 21.33
CA THR A 177 5.36 -2.88 20.59
C THR A 177 4.13 -3.45 19.89
N ALA A 178 3.02 -3.59 20.62
CA ALA A 178 1.77 -4.08 20.05
C ALA A 178 1.27 -3.19 18.90
N THR A 179 1.34 -1.86 19.07
CA THR A 179 0.96 -0.89 18.03
C THR A 179 1.81 -1.04 16.78
N CYS A 180 3.13 -1.14 16.93
CA CYS A 180 4.02 -1.33 15.80
C CYS A 180 3.80 -2.67 15.08
N VAL A 181 3.60 -3.76 15.82
CA VAL A 181 3.27 -5.07 15.24
C VAL A 181 1.94 -5.02 14.49
N ALA A 182 0.94 -4.33 15.05
CA ALA A 182 -0.35 -4.12 14.39
C ALA A 182 -0.20 -3.30 13.09
N LEU A 183 0.63 -2.26 13.06
CA LEU A 183 0.94 -1.51 11.83
C LEU A 183 1.65 -2.36 10.77
N MET A 184 2.54 -3.27 11.18
CA MET A 184 3.12 -4.26 10.26
C MET A 184 2.08 -5.24 9.74
N GLY A 185 1.13 -5.65 10.59
CA GLY A 185 -0.04 -6.45 10.20
C GLY A 185 -0.91 -5.72 9.19
N MET A 186 -1.18 -4.43 9.39
CA MET A 186 -1.91 -3.61 8.41
C MET A 186 -1.19 -3.57 7.05
N MET A 187 0.14 -3.42 7.05
CA MET A 187 0.95 -3.52 5.83
C MET A 187 0.77 -4.88 5.14
N PHE A 188 0.82 -5.99 5.89
CA PHE A 188 0.60 -7.33 5.35
C PHE A 188 -0.79 -7.45 4.69
N PHE A 189 -1.83 -7.00 5.38
CA PHE A 189 -3.21 -7.03 4.88
C PHE A 189 -3.41 -6.15 3.66
N ALA A 190 -2.83 -4.95 3.64
CA ALA A 190 -2.89 -4.05 2.48
C ALA A 190 -2.23 -4.67 1.24
N MET A 191 -1.05 -5.29 1.40
CA MET A 191 -0.40 -6.01 0.29
C MET A 191 -1.22 -7.21 -0.18
N GLY A 192 -1.79 -7.99 0.75
CA GLY A 192 -2.68 -9.12 0.41
C GLY A 192 -3.92 -8.67 -0.36
N GLY A 193 -4.54 -7.58 0.07
CA GLY A 193 -5.69 -6.96 -0.59
C GLY A 193 -5.35 -6.46 -1.99
N LEU A 194 -4.18 -5.85 -2.19
CA LEU A 194 -3.70 -5.43 -3.51
C LEU A 194 -3.54 -6.63 -4.46
N VAL A 195 -2.79 -7.65 -4.04
CA VAL A 195 -2.48 -8.81 -4.89
C VAL A 195 -3.76 -9.50 -5.33
N THR A 196 -4.68 -9.73 -4.40
CA THR A 196 -5.96 -10.40 -4.67
C THR A 196 -6.92 -9.51 -5.45
N GLY A 197 -6.96 -8.20 -5.18
CA GLY A 197 -7.77 -7.23 -5.92
C GLY A 197 -7.37 -7.14 -7.39
N LEU A 198 -6.07 -7.15 -7.70
CA LEU A 198 -5.57 -7.20 -9.08
C LEU A 198 -5.97 -8.49 -9.80
N SER A 199 -6.06 -9.62 -9.09
CA SER A 199 -6.57 -10.87 -9.64
C SER A 199 -8.07 -10.80 -9.93
N ILE A 200 -8.86 -10.27 -8.99
CA ILE A 200 -10.32 -10.16 -9.11
C ILE A 200 -10.72 -9.20 -10.24
N ALA A 201 -10.00 -8.09 -10.39
CA ALA A 201 -10.24 -7.11 -11.46
C ALA A 201 -10.03 -7.66 -12.88
N LYS A 202 -9.49 -8.89 -13.03
CA LYS A 202 -9.34 -9.57 -14.32
C LYS A 202 -10.39 -10.65 -14.55
N LEU A 203 -11.29 -10.88 -13.60
CA LEU A 203 -12.30 -11.94 -13.67
C LEU A 203 -13.56 -11.43 -14.38
N HIS A 204 -13.92 -12.14 -15.46
CA HIS A 204 -15.17 -12.08 -16.20
C HIS A 204 -15.95 -10.75 -16.08
N THR A 205 -15.63 -9.79 -16.95
CA THR A 205 -16.34 -8.51 -17.17
C THR A 205 -16.28 -7.46 -16.05
N LEU A 206 -15.38 -7.63 -15.08
CA LEU A 206 -14.86 -6.50 -14.29
C LEU A 206 -13.77 -5.76 -15.07
#